data_AF-A0A804IN79-F1
#
_entry.id   AF-A0A804IN79-F1
#
_cell.length_a   1.000
_cell.length_b   1.000
_cell.length_c   1.000
_cell.angle_alpha   90.00
_cell.angle_beta   90.00
_cell.angle_gamma   90.00
#
_symmetry.space_group_name_H-M   'P 1'
#
loop_
_entity.id
_entity.type
_entity.pdbx_description
1 polymer ?
#
loop_
_entity_poly.entity_id
_entity_poly.type
_entity_poly.pdbx_seq_one_letter_code
_entity_poly.pdbx_strand_id
1 'polypeptide(L)'
;MMPPTQISKQKPRATEISSSPLASEDVVVADSNLSDAPESSGLPKEIEEKTSEETELEFEAKSSRDGAWYDVAMFLAHRVLSSGELEVRVRYQGFGAEEDEWVDVKKAIRERSIPLESSECRKVSAGDLVLCFRENSDQATYFDAHIVEVERKLHDIRGCRCLFLVRYDHDQTEEKVHLRRLCRRPVY
;
A
#
# COMPACT_ATOMS: atom_id res chain seq x y z
N MET A 1 -7.38 -9.22 1.04
CA MET A 1 -5.99 -8.69 1.04
C MET A 1 -5.47 -8.77 -0.38
N MET A 2 -4.92 -7.69 -0.93
CA MET A 2 -4.10 -7.82 -2.14
C MET A 2 -2.95 -8.79 -1.85
N PRO A 3 -2.62 -9.73 -2.75
CA PRO A 3 -1.43 -10.55 -2.54
C PRO A 3 -0.22 -9.61 -2.44
N PRO A 4 0.67 -9.84 -1.44
CA PRO A 4 1.84 -9.00 -1.27
C PRO A 4 2.68 -9.03 -2.55
N THR A 5 3.08 -7.85 -3.02
CA THR A 5 4.04 -7.69 -4.10
C THR A 5 5.29 -8.49 -3.78
N GLN A 6 5.50 -9.62 -4.46
CA GLN A 6 6.72 -10.41 -4.35
C GLN A 6 7.70 -9.89 -5.40
N ILE A 7 8.88 -9.40 -4.98
CA ILE A 7 9.95 -9.02 -5.89
C ILE A 7 11.27 -9.66 -5.46
N SER A 8 11.95 -10.23 -6.46
CA SER A 8 13.28 -10.80 -6.40
C SER A 8 14.32 -9.72 -6.08
N LYS A 9 15.11 -9.93 -5.02
CA LYS A 9 16.20 -9.03 -4.63
C LYS A 9 17.25 -8.98 -5.75
N GLN A 10 17.33 -7.89 -6.48
CA GLN A 10 18.53 -7.61 -7.27
C GLN A 10 19.66 -7.23 -6.32
N LYS A 11 20.69 -8.08 -6.29
CA LYS A 11 21.92 -7.89 -5.50
C LYS A 11 22.72 -6.72 -6.08
N PRO A 12 22.99 -5.63 -5.35
CA PRO A 12 23.88 -4.59 -5.83
C PRO A 12 25.31 -5.13 -5.96
N ARG A 13 25.94 -4.81 -7.09
CA ARG A 13 27.33 -5.12 -7.42
C ARG A 13 28.25 -4.34 -6.47
N ALA A 14 29.04 -5.07 -5.68
CA ALA A 14 29.99 -4.50 -4.74
C ALA A 14 31.01 -3.62 -5.47
N THR A 15 31.14 -2.37 -5.02
CA THR A 15 32.30 -1.51 -5.30
C THR A 15 32.96 -1.26 -3.95
N GLU A 16 34.14 -1.84 -3.77
CA GLU A 16 34.92 -1.72 -2.54
C GLU A 16 35.41 -0.29 -2.35
N ILE A 17 35.02 0.34 -1.24
CA ILE A 17 35.72 1.51 -0.71
C ILE A 17 35.96 1.26 0.77
N SER A 18 37.23 1.07 1.08
CA SER A 18 37.81 0.93 2.41
C SER A 18 37.52 2.16 3.27
N SER A 19 36.93 1.95 4.44
CA SER A 19 36.92 2.91 5.55
C SER A 19 36.68 2.16 6.85
N SER A 20 37.66 2.20 7.76
CA SER A 20 37.56 1.63 9.12
C SER A 20 36.61 2.46 9.99
N PRO A 21 35.99 1.86 11.03
CA PRO A 21 36.36 2.29 12.39
C PRO A 21 36.39 1.18 13.45
N LEU A 22 37.05 1.54 14.56
CA LEU A 22 37.39 0.81 15.78
C LEU A 22 36.23 0.16 16.54
N ALA A 23 36.58 -0.88 17.29
CA ALA A 23 35.74 -1.70 18.16
C ALA A 23 35.49 -1.10 19.57
N SER A 24 34.24 -1.28 20.02
CA SER A 24 33.67 -1.80 21.29
C SER A 24 34.22 -1.52 22.70
N GLU A 25 33.26 -1.69 23.64
CA GLU A 25 33.32 -1.94 25.11
C GLU A 25 33.09 -0.66 25.97
N ASP A 26 32.27 -0.61 27.05
CA ASP A 26 31.76 -1.67 27.92
C ASP A 26 30.59 -1.20 28.86
N VAL A 27 30.15 -2.12 29.71
CA VAL A 27 28.86 -2.33 30.41
C VAL A 27 28.60 -1.54 31.74
N VAL A 28 27.29 -1.41 32.07
CA VAL A 28 26.55 -1.25 33.37
C VAL A 28 27.24 -0.87 34.69
N VAL A 29 26.58 0.03 35.45
CA VAL A 29 26.44 -0.06 36.93
C VAL A 29 25.06 0.50 37.39
N ALA A 30 24.42 -0.20 38.34
CA ALA A 30 23.14 0.11 38.99
C ALA A 30 23.30 1.02 40.24
N ASP A 31 22.21 1.58 40.80
CA ASP A 31 21.56 1.08 42.05
C ASP A 31 20.48 2.02 42.66
N SER A 32 19.41 1.43 43.21
CA SER A 32 18.62 1.78 44.44
C SER A 32 17.92 3.16 44.62
N ASN A 33 16.82 3.39 45.36
CA ASN A 33 15.70 2.64 45.95
C ASN A 33 14.67 3.66 46.54
N LEU A 34 13.38 3.32 46.44
CA LEU A 34 12.18 3.51 47.32
C LEU A 34 12.09 4.62 48.41
N SER A 35 10.92 5.29 48.47
CA SER A 35 10.09 5.47 49.70
C SER A 35 8.68 6.06 49.44
N ASP A 36 7.75 5.74 50.36
CA ASP A 36 6.27 5.70 50.33
C ASP A 36 5.42 7.02 50.37
N ALA A 37 4.20 6.91 49.79
CA ALA A 37 2.79 7.30 50.16
C ALA A 37 2.45 8.52 51.09
N PRO A 38 1.18 9.06 51.21
CA PRO A 38 -0.14 8.48 50.86
C PRO A 38 -1.30 9.39 50.32
N GLU A 39 -2.41 8.71 49.93
CA GLU A 39 -3.86 9.04 49.87
C GLU A 39 -4.43 10.34 49.23
N SER A 40 -5.41 10.18 48.31
CA SER A 40 -6.80 10.68 48.49
C SER A 40 -7.75 10.33 47.32
N SER A 41 -8.86 9.65 47.65
CA SER A 41 -10.25 9.81 47.17
C SER A 41 -10.65 9.75 45.67
N GLY A 42 -11.56 8.80 45.37
CA GLY A 42 -12.84 9.10 44.67
C GLY A 42 -12.97 8.83 43.17
N LEU A 43 -13.73 7.79 42.82
CA LEU A 43 -14.25 7.46 41.47
C LEU A 43 -14.98 8.65 40.79
N PRO A 44 -15.06 8.72 39.44
CA PRO A 44 -16.04 7.90 38.72
C PRO A 44 -15.54 7.25 37.42
N LYS A 45 -16.20 6.13 37.08
CA LYS A 45 -16.10 5.39 35.81
C LYS A 45 -16.11 6.35 34.62
N GLU A 46 -15.00 6.43 33.91
CA GLU A 46 -14.98 7.01 32.57
C GLU A 46 -15.69 6.04 31.63
N ILE A 47 -16.74 6.62 31.07
CA ILE A 47 -17.57 6.20 29.95
C ILE A 47 -16.72 5.40 28.96
N GLU A 48 -17.14 4.16 28.72
CA GLU A 48 -16.77 3.39 27.53
C GLU A 48 -17.04 4.32 26.34
N GLU A 49 -15.99 4.98 25.85
CA GLU A 49 -16.01 5.61 24.54
C GLU A 49 -16.29 4.46 23.59
N LYS A 50 -17.57 4.31 23.25
CA LYS A 50 -18.04 3.62 22.09
C LYS A 50 -17.46 4.41 20.91
N THR A 51 -16.18 4.18 20.64
CA THR A 51 -15.57 4.52 19.38
C THR A 51 -16.52 3.95 18.34
N SER A 52 -17.14 4.84 17.57
CA SER A 52 -17.66 4.49 16.27
C SER A 52 -16.63 3.56 15.64
N GLU A 53 -17.07 2.41 15.13
CA GLU A 53 -16.23 1.55 14.30
C GLU A 53 -15.87 2.35 13.03
N GLU A 54 -14.98 3.32 13.19
CA GLU A 54 -14.24 3.97 12.14
C GLU A 54 -13.37 2.85 11.57
N THR A 55 -13.89 2.18 10.55
CA THR A 55 -13.09 1.24 9.77
C THR A 55 -11.79 1.93 9.39
N GLU A 56 -10.68 1.41 9.88
CA GLU A 56 -9.35 1.94 9.64
C GLU A 56 -9.14 2.05 8.13
N LEU A 57 -9.04 3.29 7.63
CA LEU A 57 -8.84 3.55 6.21
C LEU A 57 -7.44 3.11 5.81
N GLU A 58 -7.36 2.22 4.83
CA GLU A 58 -6.10 1.81 4.23
C GLU A 58 -5.81 2.64 2.98
N PHE A 59 -4.54 2.92 2.74
CA PHE A 59 -4.10 3.74 1.61
C PHE A 59 -3.13 2.98 0.71
N GLU A 60 -3.11 3.37 -0.56
CA GLU A 60 -2.10 2.98 -1.53
C GLU A 60 -1.45 4.23 -2.12
N ALA A 61 -0.18 4.11 -2.49
CA ALA A 61 0.63 5.20 -3.02
C ALA A 61 1.29 4.82 -4.34
N LYS A 62 1.34 5.77 -5.28
CA LYS A 62 1.96 5.59 -6.59
C LYS A 62 3.45 5.92 -6.51
N SER A 63 4.31 4.94 -6.76
CA SER A 63 5.76 5.16 -6.78
C SER A 63 6.17 5.98 -8.00
N SER A 64 7.12 6.89 -7.78
CA SER A 64 7.72 7.68 -8.86
C SER A 64 8.71 6.88 -9.71
N ARG A 65 9.17 5.73 -9.19
CA ARG A 65 10.25 4.92 -9.78
C ARG A 65 9.77 4.08 -10.95
N ASP A 66 8.58 3.51 -10.83
CA ASP A 66 8.00 2.58 -11.81
C ASP A 66 6.56 2.91 -12.21
N GLY A 67 5.91 3.86 -11.52
CA GLY A 67 4.52 4.23 -11.77
C GLY A 67 3.50 3.22 -11.26
N ALA A 68 3.91 2.22 -10.48
CA ALA A 68 3.03 1.24 -9.86
C ALA A 68 2.44 1.74 -8.53
N TRP A 69 1.32 1.16 -8.13
CA TRP A 69 0.68 1.41 -6.84
C TRP A 69 1.06 0.34 -5.82
N TYR A 70 1.32 0.79 -4.59
CA TYR A 70 1.73 -0.05 -3.47
C TYR A 70 0.95 0.31 -2.21
N ASP A 71 0.58 -0.69 -1.41
CA ASP A 71 -0.05 -0.47 -0.10
C ASP A 71 0.89 0.35 0.80
N VAL A 72 0.35 1.38 1.45
CA VAL A 72 1.07 2.21 2.42
C VAL A 72 1.00 1.53 3.78
N ALA A 73 2.17 1.22 4.35
CA ALA A 73 2.26 0.74 5.73
C ALA A 73 2.17 1.88 6.73
N MET A 74 2.83 3.02 6.45
CA MET A 74 2.77 4.19 7.33
C MET A 74 3.16 5.49 6.63
N PHE A 75 2.61 6.59 7.11
CA PHE A 75 3.05 7.95 6.78
C PHE A 75 4.10 8.41 7.80
N LEU A 76 5.29 8.78 7.33
CA LEU A 76 6.44 9.08 8.16
C LEU A 76 6.62 10.57 8.43
N ALA A 77 6.32 11.41 7.43
CA ALA A 77 6.48 12.86 7.49
C ALA A 77 5.63 13.54 6.41
N HIS A 78 5.49 14.87 6.51
CA HIS A 78 4.89 15.70 5.46
C HIS A 78 5.76 16.93 5.21
N ARG A 79 5.64 17.54 4.01
CA ARG A 79 6.26 18.81 3.65
C ARG A 79 5.38 19.57 2.67
N VAL A 80 5.43 20.90 2.73
CA VAL A 80 4.83 21.77 1.73
C VAL A 80 5.96 22.39 0.91
N LEU A 81 5.94 22.17 -0.40
CA LEU A 81 6.92 22.73 -1.31
C LEU A 81 6.69 24.24 -1.50
N SER A 82 7.69 24.96 -1.99
CA SER A 82 7.52 26.38 -2.35
C SER A 82 6.48 26.61 -3.45
N SER A 83 6.19 25.58 -4.26
CA SER A 83 5.08 25.56 -5.23
C SER A 83 3.69 25.47 -4.58
N GLY A 84 3.60 25.18 -3.28
CA GLY A 84 2.35 24.96 -2.55
C GLY A 84 1.83 23.52 -2.59
N GLU A 85 2.55 22.60 -3.25
CA GLU A 85 2.20 21.18 -3.27
C GLU A 85 2.51 20.52 -1.92
N LEU A 86 1.59 19.68 -1.44
CA LEU A 86 1.75 18.89 -0.22
C LEU A 86 2.27 17.51 -0.60
N GLU A 87 3.41 17.15 -0.02
CA GLU A 87 3.98 15.82 -0.14
C GLU A 87 4.05 15.13 1.21
N VAL A 88 3.89 13.82 1.20
CA VAL A 88 4.06 12.94 2.35
C VAL A 88 5.17 11.94 2.08
N ARG A 89 5.92 11.60 3.12
CA ARG A 89 6.91 10.52 3.07
C ARG A 89 6.22 9.22 3.48
N VAL A 90 6.19 8.24 2.59
CA VAL A 90 5.50 6.95 2.81
C VAL A 90 6.50 5.81 2.99
N ARG A 91 6.14 4.84 3.84
CA ARG A 91 6.71 3.49 3.82
C ARG A 91 5.72 2.54 3.19
N TYR A 92 6.17 1.77 2.21
CA TYR A 92 5.34 0.77 1.55
C TYR A 92 5.31 -0.55 2.34
N GLN A 93 4.18 -1.26 2.28
CA GLN A 93 4.03 -2.57 2.91
C GLN A 93 4.99 -3.59 2.28
N GLY A 94 5.79 -4.24 3.11
CA GLY A 94 6.76 -5.26 2.68
C GLY A 94 8.12 -4.71 2.23
N PHE A 95 8.33 -3.40 2.27
CA PHE A 95 9.59 -2.75 1.92
C PHE A 95 10.27 -2.08 3.13
N GLY A 96 11.59 -1.93 3.08
CA GLY A 96 12.38 -1.28 4.12
C GLY A 96 12.50 0.25 3.93
N ALA A 97 13.21 0.89 4.85
CA ALA A 97 13.39 2.35 4.86
C ALA A 97 14.14 2.90 3.63
N GLU A 98 14.89 2.05 2.94
CA GLU A 98 15.59 2.34 1.67
C GLU A 98 14.62 2.61 0.51
N GLU A 99 13.39 2.13 0.62
CA GLU A 99 12.35 2.31 -0.39
C GLU A 99 11.38 3.44 -0.03
N ASP A 100 11.55 4.12 1.10
CA ASP A 100 10.69 5.24 1.48
C ASP A 100 10.73 6.35 0.42
N GLU A 101 9.56 6.90 0.06
CA GLU A 101 9.43 7.92 -0.98
C GLU A 101 8.63 9.14 -0.50
N TRP A 102 9.00 10.32 -1.01
CA TRP A 102 8.16 11.52 -0.95
C TRP A 102 7.21 11.50 -2.13
N VAL A 103 5.91 11.55 -1.88
CA VAL A 103 4.86 11.49 -2.91
C VAL A 103 3.84 12.62 -2.74
N ASP A 104 3.36 13.14 -3.86
CA ASP A 104 2.33 14.19 -3.91
C ASP A 104 0.98 13.64 -3.42
N VAL A 105 0.40 14.27 -2.41
CA VAL A 105 -0.85 13.80 -1.78
C VAL A 105 -2.03 13.80 -2.76
N LYS A 106 -2.10 14.78 -3.68
CA LYS A 106 -3.24 14.91 -4.60
C LYS A 106 -3.14 13.96 -5.78
N LYS A 107 -1.92 13.61 -6.20
CA LYS A 107 -1.69 12.85 -7.43
C LYS A 107 -1.34 11.38 -7.17
N ALA A 108 -0.76 11.07 -6.02
CA ALA A 108 -0.09 9.80 -5.77
C ALA A 108 -0.50 9.12 -4.46
N ILE A 109 -1.50 9.63 -3.74
CA ILE A 109 -2.11 8.97 -2.57
C ILE A 109 -3.60 8.78 -2.82
N ARG A 110 -4.13 7.59 -2.51
CA ARG A 110 -5.58 7.33 -2.49
C ARG A 110 -5.94 6.20 -1.53
N GLU A 111 -7.21 6.11 -1.17
CA GLU A 111 -7.73 4.94 -0.44
C GLU A 111 -7.45 3.65 -1.24
N ARG A 112 -7.12 2.57 -0.54
CA ARG A 112 -6.74 1.30 -1.16
C ARG A 112 -7.83 0.75 -2.08
N SER A 113 -7.43 0.24 -3.24
CA SER A 113 -8.34 -0.43 -4.17
C SER A 113 -8.86 -1.74 -3.58
N ILE A 114 -10.09 -2.11 -3.91
CA ILE A 114 -10.78 -3.24 -3.29
C ILE A 114 -10.78 -4.43 -4.27
N PRO A 115 -10.21 -5.60 -3.89
CA PRO A 115 -10.27 -6.81 -4.71
C PRO A 115 -11.71 -7.18 -5.06
N LEU A 116 -11.92 -7.67 -6.28
CA LEU A 116 -13.24 -8.07 -6.76
C LEU A 116 -13.50 -9.55 -6.52
N GLU A 117 -14.62 -9.86 -5.86
CA GLU A 117 -15.07 -11.23 -5.69
C GLU A 117 -15.64 -11.81 -6.98
N SER A 118 -15.61 -13.15 -7.12
CA SER A 118 -16.08 -13.81 -8.35
C SER A 118 -17.53 -13.48 -8.73
N SER A 119 -18.39 -13.21 -7.74
CA SER A 119 -19.78 -12.79 -7.94
C SER A 119 -19.94 -11.33 -8.36
N GLU A 120 -18.89 -10.52 -8.21
CA GLU A 120 -18.90 -9.08 -8.44
C GLU A 120 -18.48 -8.69 -9.86
N CYS A 121 -18.22 -9.67 -10.74
CA CYS A 121 -17.79 -9.40 -12.10
C CYS A 121 -18.72 -8.45 -12.86
N ARG A 122 -20.03 -8.48 -12.57
CA ARG A 122 -21.05 -7.61 -13.17
C ARG A 122 -20.95 -6.15 -12.75
N LYS A 123 -20.22 -5.84 -11.68
CA LYS A 123 -19.97 -4.46 -11.23
C LYS A 123 -18.92 -3.74 -12.08
N VAL A 124 -18.16 -4.48 -12.89
CA VAL A 124 -17.11 -3.95 -13.78
C VAL A 124 -17.64 -3.81 -15.20
N SER A 125 -17.54 -2.61 -15.77
CA SER A 125 -18.03 -2.23 -17.10
C SER A 125 -16.96 -1.50 -17.92
N ALA A 126 -17.18 -1.38 -19.23
CA ALA A 126 -16.31 -0.58 -20.08
C ALA A 126 -16.29 0.89 -19.63
N GLY A 127 -15.11 1.48 -19.59
CA GLY A 127 -14.85 2.83 -19.08
C GLY A 127 -14.42 2.87 -17.61
N ASP A 128 -14.60 1.79 -16.84
CA ASP A 128 -14.25 1.79 -15.42
C ASP A 128 -12.72 1.89 -15.22
N LEU A 129 -12.31 2.74 -14.27
CA LEU A 129 -10.96 2.76 -13.73
C LEU A 129 -10.79 1.60 -12.75
N VAL A 130 -9.77 0.77 -13.00
CA VAL A 130 -9.41 -0.38 -12.16
C VAL A 130 -7.93 -0.35 -11.84
N LEU A 131 -7.56 -0.93 -10.71
CA LEU A 131 -6.18 -1.29 -10.43
C LEU A 131 -5.95 -2.73 -10.92
N CYS A 132 -5.06 -2.89 -11.90
CA CYS A 132 -4.78 -4.16 -12.54
C CYS A 132 -3.41 -4.69 -12.12
N PHE A 133 -3.39 -5.90 -11.58
CA PHE A 133 -2.18 -6.66 -11.31
C PHE A 133 -1.54 -7.10 -12.62
N ARG A 134 -0.25 -6.86 -12.79
CA ARG A 134 0.57 -7.27 -13.94
C ARG A 134 1.79 -8.03 -13.44
N GLU A 135 1.92 -9.27 -13.92
CA GLU A 135 3.04 -10.15 -13.59
C GLU A 135 3.88 -10.37 -14.84
N ASN A 136 5.16 -9.97 -14.75
CA ASN A 136 6.20 -10.23 -15.74
C ASN A 136 7.25 -11.17 -15.09
N SER A 137 8.26 -11.60 -15.85
CA SER A 137 9.29 -12.54 -15.39
C SER A 137 9.95 -12.20 -14.04
N ASP A 138 10.09 -10.90 -13.75
CA ASP A 138 10.87 -10.42 -12.61
C ASP A 138 10.08 -9.50 -11.67
N GLN A 139 8.83 -9.16 -12.01
CA GLN A 139 8.05 -8.15 -11.29
C GLN A 139 6.56 -8.48 -11.27
N ALA A 140 5.94 -8.25 -10.12
CA ALA A 140 4.52 -8.45 -9.86
C ALA A 140 3.95 -7.15 -9.28
N THR A 141 3.46 -6.25 -10.13
CA THR A 141 3.11 -4.88 -9.76
C THR A 141 1.67 -4.51 -10.15
N TYR A 142 1.16 -3.42 -9.59
CA TYR A 142 -0.21 -2.97 -9.84
C TYR A 142 -0.22 -1.62 -10.54
N PHE A 143 -1.01 -1.50 -11.60
CA PHE A 143 -1.13 -0.28 -12.38
C PHE A 143 -2.58 0.14 -12.57
N ASP A 144 -2.80 1.44 -12.71
CA ASP A 144 -4.08 1.94 -13.21
C ASP A 144 -4.29 1.52 -14.66
N ALA A 145 -5.50 1.08 -14.93
CA ALA A 145 -5.98 0.74 -16.26
C ALA A 145 -7.46 1.03 -16.39
N HIS A 146 -7.90 1.23 -17.63
CA HIS A 146 -9.31 1.38 -17.97
C HIS A 146 -9.83 0.13 -18.66
N ILE A 147 -11.04 -0.30 -18.32
CA ILE A 147 -11.72 -1.39 -19.02
C ILE A 147 -12.13 -0.88 -20.40
N VAL A 148 -11.61 -1.52 -21.45
CA VAL A 148 -11.99 -1.24 -22.85
C VAL A 148 -13.22 -2.07 -23.23
N GLU A 149 -13.21 -3.35 -22.90
CA GLU A 149 -14.27 -4.29 -23.27
C GLU A 149 -14.42 -5.40 -22.21
N VAL A 150 -15.63 -5.94 -22.08
CA VAL A 150 -15.90 -7.08 -21.20
C VAL A 150 -16.55 -8.23 -21.97
N GLU A 151 -15.82 -9.34 -22.07
CA GLU A 151 -16.28 -10.59 -22.66
C GLU A 151 -16.92 -11.47 -21.57
N ARG A 152 -18.25 -11.43 -21.49
CA ARG A 152 -19.02 -12.17 -20.48
C ARG A 152 -19.10 -13.65 -20.84
N LYS A 153 -18.75 -14.52 -19.88
CA LYS A 153 -18.86 -15.99 -20.03
C LYS A 153 -19.82 -16.56 -19.01
N LEU A 154 -20.41 -17.72 -19.32
CA LEU A 154 -21.19 -18.48 -18.33
C LEU A 154 -20.26 -19.01 -17.24
N HIS A 155 -20.60 -18.75 -15.99
CA HIS A 155 -19.90 -19.26 -14.82
C HIS A 155 -20.84 -19.32 -13.61
N ASP A 156 -20.43 -20.05 -12.57
CA ASP A 156 -21.17 -20.25 -11.33
C ASP A 156 -20.32 -19.85 -10.12
N ILE A 157 -20.73 -20.28 -8.92
CA ILE A 157 -20.06 -20.00 -7.65
C ILE A 157 -18.60 -20.48 -7.59
N ARG A 158 -18.16 -21.35 -8.52
CA ARG A 158 -16.77 -21.85 -8.56
C ARG A 158 -15.77 -20.79 -9.03
N GLY A 159 -16.24 -19.70 -9.65
CA GLY A 159 -15.39 -18.57 -9.98
C GLY A 159 -15.72 -17.90 -11.31
N CYS A 160 -15.33 -16.63 -11.43
CA CYS A 160 -15.55 -15.85 -12.65
C CYS A 160 -14.69 -16.36 -13.82
N ARG A 161 -15.33 -16.49 -15.00
CA ARG A 161 -14.66 -16.87 -16.27
C ARG A 161 -14.66 -15.75 -17.30
N CYS A 162 -15.20 -14.57 -16.97
CA CYS A 162 -15.20 -13.42 -17.87
C CYS A 162 -13.75 -13.00 -18.21
N LEU A 163 -13.58 -12.41 -19.39
CA LEU A 163 -12.34 -11.75 -19.79
C LEU A 163 -12.59 -10.24 -19.88
N PHE A 164 -11.62 -9.47 -19.41
CA PHE A 164 -11.67 -8.02 -19.38
C PHE A 164 -10.49 -7.51 -20.20
N LEU A 165 -10.77 -6.80 -21.29
CA LEU A 165 -9.73 -6.09 -22.02
C LEU A 165 -9.45 -4.79 -21.27
N VAL A 166 -8.23 -4.65 -20.74
CA VAL A 166 -7.78 -3.44 -20.07
C VAL A 166 -6.80 -2.69 -20.95
N ARG A 167 -6.77 -1.36 -20.84
CA ARG A 167 -5.73 -0.49 -21.38
C ARG A 167 -5.03 0.20 -20.22
N TYR A 168 -3.73 0.02 -20.11
CA TYR A 168 -2.93 0.60 -19.02
C TYR A 168 -2.66 2.08 -19.27
N ASP A 169 -2.78 2.90 -18.23
CA ASP A 169 -2.63 4.34 -18.37
C ASP A 169 -1.18 4.77 -18.65
N HIS A 170 -0.20 4.02 -18.13
CA HIS A 170 1.22 4.38 -18.18
C HIS A 170 1.88 4.15 -19.55
N ASP A 171 1.49 3.10 -20.27
CA ASP A 171 2.11 2.70 -21.55
C ASP A 171 1.10 2.52 -22.69
N GLN A 172 -0.20 2.70 -22.43
CA GLN A 172 -1.29 2.52 -23.39
C GLN A 172 -1.39 1.10 -23.97
N THR A 173 -0.68 0.13 -23.40
CA THR A 173 -0.77 -1.27 -23.84
C THR A 173 -2.10 -1.88 -23.41
N GLU A 174 -2.58 -2.83 -24.21
CA GLU A 174 -3.82 -3.53 -23.94
C GLU A 174 -3.57 -5.00 -23.61
N GLU A 175 -4.32 -5.52 -22.64
CA GLU A 175 -4.19 -6.91 -22.18
C GLU A 175 -5.57 -7.49 -21.83
N LYS A 176 -5.84 -8.74 -22.21
CA LYS A 176 -6.99 -9.48 -21.71
C LYS A 176 -6.65 -10.14 -20.37
N VAL A 177 -7.35 -9.75 -19.31
CA VAL A 177 -7.13 -10.27 -17.96
C VAL A 177 -8.40 -10.92 -17.38
N HIS A 178 -8.20 -11.72 -16.34
CA HIS A 178 -9.29 -12.29 -15.54
C HIS A 178 -9.63 -11.38 -14.36
N LEU A 179 -10.86 -11.51 -13.83
CA LEU A 179 -11.36 -10.71 -12.71
C LEU A 179 -10.41 -10.69 -11.50
N ARG A 180 -9.75 -11.81 -11.19
CA ARG A 180 -8.82 -11.91 -10.04
C ARG A 180 -7.62 -10.97 -10.10
N ARG A 181 -7.31 -10.40 -11.27
CA ARG A 181 -6.24 -9.42 -11.45
C ARG A 181 -6.73 -7.99 -11.26
N LEU A 182 -8.03 -7.78 -11.06
CA LEU A 182 -8.65 -6.46 -10.99
C LEU A 182 -9.08 -6.14 -9.56
N CYS A 183 -8.77 -4.92 -9.14
CA CYS A 183 -9.36 -4.29 -7.98
C CYS A 183 -10.16 -3.07 -8.44
N ARG A 184 -11.32 -2.85 -7.85
CA ARG A 184 -12.15 -1.66 -8.11
C ARG A 184 -11.73 -0.52 -7.20
N ARG A 185 -11.99 0.71 -7.62
CA ARG A 185 -11.91 1.87 -6.73
C ARG A 185 -13.06 1.82 -5.69
N PRO A 186 -12.82 2.31 -4.46
CA PRO A 186 -13.89 2.61 -3.51
C PRO A 186 -14.92 3.56 -4.13
N VAL A 187 -16.19 3.39 -3.77
CA VAL A 187 -17.30 4.28 -4.18
C VAL A 187 -17.72 5.02 -2.94
N TYR A 188 -17.60 6.35 -2.96
CA TYR A 188 -18.05 7.24 -1.88
C TYR A 188 -19.56 7.47 -1.96
#